data_AF-A0A7X7MDL7-F1
#
_entry.id   AF-A0A7X7MDL7-F1
#
_cell.length_a   1.000
_cell.length_b   1.000
_cell.length_c   1.000
_cell.angle_alpha   90.00
_cell.angle_beta   90.00
_cell.angle_gamma   90.00
#
_symmetry.space_group_name_H-M   'P 1'
#
loop_
_entity.id
_entity.type
_entity.pdbx_description
1 polymer ?
#
loop_
_entity_poly.entity_id
_entity_poly.type
_entity_poly.pdbx_seq_one_letter_code
_entity_poly.pdbx_strand_id
1 'polypeptide(L)'
;GFRTLQAQGDNLAFLANAVEKLSGSAELASIRSRGTSQRPFTRVDELEFRAANAWRQEEESLNAELQQTQQQLNELQSQKQASQKYILSKEQEEAIRRFQQKQADVKRQLKQVRRNLTRDIERLGVRVKVLNIAGIPLLVTLFGIARGVLSRRSQ
;
A
#
# COMPACT_ATOMS: atom_id res chain seq x y z
N GLY A 1 -1.92 -76.70 -15.10
CA GLY A 1 -2.02 -75.74 -13.99
C GLY A 1 -1.81 -74.35 -14.54
N PHE A 2 -2.77 -73.45 -14.36
CA PHE A 2 -2.73 -72.09 -14.89
C PHE A 2 -1.56 -71.29 -14.28
N ARG A 3 -0.67 -70.79 -15.15
CA ARG A 3 0.35 -69.79 -14.79
C ARG A 3 -0.35 -68.43 -14.78
N THR A 4 -0.41 -67.79 -13.62
CA THR A 4 -0.85 -66.40 -13.52
C THR A 4 0.14 -65.50 -14.25
N LEU A 5 -0.36 -64.73 -15.21
CA LEU A 5 0.43 -63.72 -15.92
C LEU A 5 0.77 -62.62 -14.91
N GLN A 6 1.97 -62.67 -14.33
CA GLN A 6 2.53 -61.53 -13.61
C GLN A 6 2.84 -60.44 -14.64
N ALA A 7 2.12 -59.32 -14.55
CA ALA A 7 2.41 -58.15 -15.35
C ALA A 7 3.83 -57.65 -15.01
N GLN A 8 4.75 -57.75 -15.96
CA GLN A 8 6.08 -57.16 -15.82
C GLN A 8 5.98 -55.64 -15.98
N GLY A 9 6.32 -54.94 -14.90
CA GLY A 9 6.48 -53.49 -14.88
C GLY A 9 5.64 -52.83 -13.79
N ASP A 10 6.32 -52.21 -12.83
CA ASP A 10 5.71 -51.39 -11.77
C ASP A 10 4.91 -50.20 -12.31
N ASN A 11 4.99 -49.93 -13.61
CA ASN A 11 4.24 -48.89 -14.32
C ASN A 11 2.72 -49.12 -14.25
N LEU A 12 2.26 -50.39 -14.30
CA LEU A 12 0.83 -50.72 -14.18
C LEU A 12 0.34 -50.53 -12.75
N ALA A 13 1.14 -50.91 -11.76
CA ALA A 13 0.85 -50.65 -10.35
C ALA A 13 0.85 -49.13 -10.08
N PHE A 14 1.80 -48.39 -10.64
CA PHE A 14 1.87 -46.93 -10.54
C PHE A 14 0.63 -46.25 -11.16
N LEU A 15 0.20 -46.68 -12.36
CA LEU A 15 -1.00 -46.17 -13.00
C LEU A 15 -2.27 -46.50 -12.19
N ALA A 16 -2.40 -47.72 -11.67
CA ALA A 16 -3.52 -48.11 -10.83
C ALA A 16 -3.58 -47.28 -9.53
N ASN A 17 -2.45 -47.14 -8.83
CA ASN A 17 -2.35 -46.32 -7.63
C ASN A 17 -2.59 -44.83 -7.91
N ALA A 18 -2.12 -44.31 -9.05
CA ALA A 18 -2.36 -42.93 -9.43
C ALA A 18 -3.84 -42.66 -9.73
N VAL A 19 -4.51 -43.58 -10.44
CA VAL A 19 -5.95 -43.50 -10.70
C VAL A 19 -6.73 -43.59 -9.40
N GLU A 20 -6.38 -44.53 -8.51
CA GLU A 20 -7.05 -44.71 -7.21
C GLU A 20 -6.90 -43.47 -6.32
N LYS A 21 -5.71 -42.85 -6.32
CA LYS A 21 -5.41 -41.64 -5.56
C LYS A 21 -6.12 -40.38 -6.11
N LEU A 22 -6.36 -40.33 -7.42
CA LEU A 22 -7.11 -39.27 -8.08
C LEU A 22 -8.63 -39.46 -8.01
N SER A 23 -9.11 -40.71 -8.01
CA SER A 23 -10.52 -41.04 -7.78
C SER A 23 -10.93 -40.97 -6.31
N GLY A 24 -9.95 -41.09 -5.39
CA GLY A 24 -10.07 -40.78 -3.98
C GLY A 24 -10.26 -39.28 -3.77
N SER A 25 -11.51 -38.84 -3.85
CA SER A 25 -12.05 -37.46 -3.86
C SER A 25 -11.58 -36.45 -2.78
N ALA A 26 -10.56 -36.74 -1.97
CA ALA A 26 -10.08 -35.86 -0.90
C ALA A 26 -8.81 -35.04 -1.27
N GLU A 27 -7.90 -35.57 -2.08
CA GLU A 27 -6.61 -34.89 -2.34
C GLU A 27 -6.74 -33.73 -3.35
N LEU A 28 -7.64 -33.81 -4.34
CA LEU A 28 -7.82 -32.75 -5.34
C LEU A 28 -8.49 -31.48 -4.78
N ALA A 29 -9.19 -31.58 -3.64
CA ALA A 29 -9.66 -30.41 -2.89
C ALA A 29 -8.52 -29.67 -2.17
N SER A 30 -7.45 -30.38 -1.78
CA SER A 30 -6.29 -29.81 -1.07
C SER A 30 -5.39 -28.94 -1.95
N ILE A 31 -5.35 -29.22 -3.26
CA ILE A 31 -4.61 -28.41 -4.25
C ILE A 31 -5.25 -27.04 -4.44
N ARG A 32 -6.59 -26.96 -4.40
CA ARG A 32 -7.33 -25.69 -4.50
C ARG A 32 -7.38 -24.92 -3.17
N SER A 33 -7.08 -25.59 -2.06
CA SER A 33 -7.03 -25.03 -0.70
C SER A 33 -5.60 -24.83 -0.18
N ARG A 34 -4.61 -24.62 -1.06
CA ARG A 34 -3.53 -23.70 -0.70
C ARG A 34 -4.10 -22.29 -0.84
N GLY A 35 -4.97 -21.95 0.10
CA GLY A 35 -5.51 -20.61 0.25
C GLY A 35 -4.34 -19.64 0.13
N THR A 36 -4.51 -18.63 -0.71
CA THR A 36 -3.57 -17.52 -0.81
C THR A 36 -3.39 -16.96 0.58
N SER A 37 -2.35 -17.42 1.27
CA SER A 37 -2.00 -16.91 2.60
C SER A 37 -1.53 -15.49 2.34
N GLN A 38 -2.46 -14.54 2.45
CA GLN A 38 -2.12 -13.14 2.54
C GLN A 38 -1.30 -13.04 3.82
N ARG A 39 0.02 -12.88 3.65
CA ARG A 39 0.91 -12.45 4.71
C ARG A 39 1.07 -10.95 4.54
N PRO A 40 0.07 -10.15 4.94
CA PRO A 40 0.20 -8.71 4.86
C PRO A 40 1.39 -8.29 5.71
N PHE A 41 2.07 -7.25 5.28
CA PHE A 41 3.17 -6.70 6.03
C PHE A 41 2.60 -5.92 7.21
N THR A 42 2.30 -6.61 8.32
CA THR A 42 1.66 -6.00 9.51
C THR A 42 2.40 -4.78 10.05
N ARG A 43 3.73 -4.71 9.87
CA ARG A 43 4.53 -3.52 10.19
C ARG A 43 4.25 -2.33 9.27
N VAL A 44 3.98 -2.57 7.99
CA VAL A 44 3.57 -1.54 7.03
C VAL A 44 2.17 -1.06 7.38
N ASP A 45 1.23 -1.98 7.63
CA ASP A 45 -0.15 -1.64 8.00
C ASP A 45 -0.20 -0.79 9.28
N GLU A 46 0.60 -1.12 10.28
CA GLU A 46 0.71 -0.37 11.54
C GLU A 46 1.27 1.04 11.34
N LEU A 47 2.17 1.21 10.37
CA LEU A 47 2.76 2.50 10.02
C LEU A 47 1.81 3.33 9.16
N GLU A 48 1.08 2.71 8.24
CA GLU A 48 -0.02 3.35 7.51
C GLU A 48 -1.10 3.85 8.48
N PHE A 49 -1.46 3.04 9.47
CA PHE A 49 -2.41 3.43 10.51
C PHE A 49 -1.90 4.60 11.37
N ARG A 50 -0.63 4.56 11.81
CA ARG A 50 -0.03 5.65 12.59
C ARG A 50 0.10 6.94 11.79
N ALA A 51 0.53 6.84 10.54
CA ALA A 51 0.63 7.99 9.64
C ALA A 51 -0.77 8.58 9.37
N ALA A 52 -1.77 7.74 9.08
CA ALA A 52 -3.14 8.17 8.88
C ALA A 52 -3.67 8.90 10.12
N ASN A 53 -3.42 8.40 11.34
CA ASN A 53 -3.88 9.05 12.56
C ASN A 53 -3.18 10.38 12.84
N ALA A 54 -1.88 10.49 12.58
CA ALA A 54 -1.12 11.72 12.83
C ALA A 54 -1.60 12.88 11.96
N TRP A 55 -1.94 12.61 10.70
CA TRP A 55 -2.34 13.64 9.73
C TRP A 55 -3.86 13.82 9.62
N ARG A 56 -4.66 12.89 10.16
CA ARG A 56 -6.14 12.97 10.13
C ARG A 56 -6.66 14.21 10.84
N GLN A 57 -6.14 14.54 12.02
CA GLN A 57 -6.59 15.72 12.77
C GLN A 57 -6.28 17.02 12.02
N GLU A 58 -5.11 17.10 11.39
CA GLU A 58 -4.71 18.27 10.60
C GLU A 58 -5.57 18.38 9.33
N GLU A 59 -5.81 17.27 8.63
CA GLU A 59 -6.71 17.23 7.47
C GLU A 59 -8.17 17.61 7.83
N GLU A 60 -8.69 17.11 8.94
CA GLU A 60 -10.02 17.46 9.46
C GLU A 60 -10.11 18.96 9.78
N SER A 61 -9.09 19.51 10.45
CA SER A 61 -9.05 20.94 10.79
C SER A 61 -9.02 21.84 9.56
N LEU A 62 -8.19 21.50 8.55
CA LEU A 62 -8.08 22.26 7.31
C LEU A 62 -9.35 22.12 6.44
N ASN A 63 -10.00 20.95 6.44
CA ASN A 63 -11.28 20.77 5.75
C ASN A 63 -12.41 21.58 6.41
N ALA A 64 -12.45 21.64 7.75
CA ALA A 64 -13.39 22.48 8.48
C ALA A 64 -13.17 23.97 8.16
N GLU A 65 -11.92 24.43 8.17
CA GLU A 65 -11.58 25.81 7.81
C GLU A 65 -11.96 26.14 6.35
N LEU A 66 -11.73 25.20 5.43
CA LEU A 66 -12.11 25.34 4.03
C LEU A 66 -13.63 25.43 3.85
N GLN A 67 -14.40 24.58 4.54
CA GLN A 67 -15.86 24.62 4.51
C GLN A 67 -16.40 25.94 5.06
N GLN A 68 -15.90 26.39 6.21
CA GLN A 68 -16.29 27.65 6.82
C GLN A 68 -15.98 28.84 5.89
N THR A 69 -14.78 28.87 5.30
CA THR A 69 -14.36 29.91 4.36
C THR A 69 -15.25 29.92 3.11
N GLN A 70 -15.63 28.75 2.59
CA GLN A 70 -16.50 28.65 1.42
C GLN A 70 -17.94 29.09 1.73
N GLN A 71 -18.46 28.76 2.92
CA GLN A 71 -19.78 29.21 3.38
C GLN A 71 -19.82 30.74 3.47
N GLN A 72 -18.83 31.35 4.11
CA GLN A 72 -18.73 32.81 4.22
C GLN A 72 -18.64 33.49 2.84
N LEU A 73 -17.87 32.93 1.91
CA LEU A 73 -17.80 33.41 0.53
C LEU A 73 -19.15 33.32 -0.18
N ASN A 74 -19.85 32.20 -0.03
CA ASN A 74 -21.16 31.99 -0.66
C ASN A 74 -22.21 32.95 -0.09
N GLU A 75 -22.20 33.20 1.22
CA GLU A 75 -23.10 34.16 1.87
C GLU A 75 -22.87 35.59 1.36
N LEU A 76 -21.61 36.03 1.31
CA LEU A 76 -21.22 37.34 0.77
C LEU A 76 -21.60 37.49 -0.71
N GLN A 77 -21.43 36.43 -1.50
CA GLN A 77 -21.83 36.42 -2.92
C GLN A 77 -23.34 36.38 -3.13
N SER A 78 -24.08 35.68 -2.28
CA SER A 78 -25.55 35.59 -2.34
C SER A 78 -26.19 36.93 -1.95
N GLN A 79 -25.67 37.59 -0.91
CA GLN A 79 -26.09 38.94 -0.52
C GLN A 79 -25.83 39.97 -1.63
N LYS A 80 -24.74 39.80 -2.41
CA LYS A 80 -24.44 40.63 -3.59
C LYS A 80 -25.50 40.49 -4.70
N GLN A 81 -26.04 39.29 -4.96
CA GLN A 81 -27.07 39.07 -5.99
C GLN A 81 -28.42 39.69 -5.60
N ALA A 82 -28.81 39.62 -4.33
CA ALA A 82 -30.05 40.25 -3.85
C ALA A 82 -30.01 41.79 -3.88
N SER A 83 -28.81 42.37 -3.81
CA SER A 83 -28.58 43.82 -3.66
C SER A 83 -28.28 44.54 -4.99
N GLN A 84 -28.65 43.96 -6.14
CA GLN A 84 -28.23 44.26 -7.53
C GLN A 84 -28.31 45.74 -8.01
N LYS A 85 -28.72 46.69 -7.15
CA LYS A 85 -28.79 48.12 -7.44
C LYS A 85 -27.62 48.96 -6.91
N TYR A 86 -26.76 48.44 -6.03
CA TYR A 86 -25.62 49.21 -5.49
C TYR A 86 -24.27 48.62 -5.93
N ILE A 87 -23.41 49.49 -6.44
CA ILE A 87 -22.01 49.20 -6.80
C ILE A 87 -21.31 48.58 -5.58
N LEU A 88 -20.56 47.50 -5.80
CA LEU A 88 -19.73 46.84 -4.77
C LEU A 88 -18.94 47.89 -3.97
N SER A 89 -19.07 47.87 -2.64
CA SER A 89 -18.13 48.60 -1.78
C SER A 89 -16.72 48.05 -2.03
N LYS A 90 -15.72 48.93 -2.16
CA LYS A 90 -14.31 48.51 -2.30
C LYS A 90 -13.88 47.57 -1.17
N GLU A 91 -14.43 47.75 0.02
CA GLU A 91 -14.17 46.90 1.19
C GLU A 91 -14.71 45.46 1.01
N GLN A 92 -15.86 45.30 0.36
CA GLN A 92 -16.43 43.97 0.06
C GLN A 92 -15.60 43.23 -1.00
N GLU A 93 -15.12 43.95 -2.03
CA GLU A 93 -14.27 43.34 -3.05
C GLU A 93 -12.92 42.89 -2.47
N GLU A 94 -12.32 43.69 -1.59
CA GLU A 94 -11.12 43.30 -0.86
C GLU A 94 -11.34 42.10 0.05
N ALA A 95 -12.48 42.05 0.78
CA ALA A 95 -12.83 40.91 1.61
C ALA A 95 -12.95 39.61 0.79
N ILE A 96 -13.65 39.66 -0.35
CA ILE A 96 -13.78 38.51 -1.27
C ILE A 96 -12.40 38.05 -1.77
N ARG A 97 -11.51 38.98 -2.17
CA ARG A 97 -10.15 38.64 -2.61
C ARG A 97 -9.33 37.98 -1.49
N ARG A 98 -9.41 38.48 -0.26
CA ARG A 98 -8.74 37.87 0.91
C ARG A 98 -9.26 36.46 1.19
N PHE A 99 -10.58 36.24 1.12
CA PHE A 99 -11.16 34.91 1.32
C PHE A 99 -10.77 33.92 0.21
N GLN A 100 -10.70 34.37 -1.05
CA GLN A 100 -10.22 33.53 -2.15
C GLN A 100 -8.75 33.14 -1.99
N GLN A 101 -7.90 34.06 -1.54
CA GLN A 101 -6.49 33.77 -1.21
C GLN A 101 -6.39 32.75 -0.08
N LYS A 102 -7.14 32.97 1.01
CA LYS A 102 -7.19 32.04 2.14
C LYS A 102 -7.63 30.64 1.72
N GLN A 103 -8.65 30.53 0.87
CA GLN A 103 -9.09 29.25 0.32
C GLN A 103 -7.98 28.56 -0.49
N ALA A 104 -7.24 29.31 -1.32
CA ALA A 104 -6.14 28.77 -2.11
C ALA A 104 -5.00 28.25 -1.23
N ASP A 105 -4.69 28.95 -0.14
CA ASP A 105 -3.64 28.57 0.80
C ASP A 105 -4.02 27.32 1.62
N VAL A 106 -5.25 27.25 2.12
CA VAL A 106 -5.75 26.04 2.81
C VAL A 106 -5.74 24.82 1.87
N LYS A 107 -6.10 24.98 0.59
CA LYS A 107 -5.98 23.90 -0.42
C LYS A 107 -4.54 23.46 -0.64
N ARG A 108 -3.58 24.38 -0.63
CA ARG A 108 -2.15 24.05 -0.75
C ARG A 108 -1.67 23.27 0.47
N GLN A 109 -2.05 23.70 1.67
CA GLN A 109 -1.72 23.01 2.92
C GLN A 109 -2.30 21.58 2.94
N LEU A 110 -3.56 21.40 2.56
CA LEU A 110 -4.17 20.07 2.42
C LEU A 110 -3.37 19.17 1.45
N LYS A 111 -2.95 19.71 0.30
CA LYS A 111 -2.13 18.95 -0.66
C LYS A 111 -0.75 18.60 -0.10
N GLN A 112 -0.15 19.48 0.70
CA GLN A 112 1.13 19.26 1.37
C GLN A 112 1.01 18.13 2.40
N VAL A 113 0.00 18.19 3.27
CA VAL A 113 -0.30 17.18 4.28
C VAL A 113 -0.49 15.81 3.64
N ARG A 114 -1.32 15.72 2.60
CA ARG A 114 -1.53 14.47 1.85
C ARG A 114 -0.25 13.93 1.20
N ARG A 115 0.60 14.81 0.63
CA ARG A 115 1.89 14.39 0.06
C ARG A 115 2.86 13.88 1.12
N ASN A 116 2.86 14.48 2.31
CA ASN A 116 3.72 14.04 3.41
C ASN A 116 3.26 12.67 3.94
N LEU A 117 1.95 12.44 4.05
CA LEU A 117 1.37 11.14 4.40
C LEU A 117 1.89 10.01 3.49
N THR A 118 1.93 10.23 2.18
CA THR A 118 2.40 9.22 1.21
C THR A 118 3.93 9.04 1.23
N ARG A 119 4.70 10.12 1.41
CA ARG A 119 6.18 10.07 1.40
C ARG A 119 6.77 9.22 2.51
N ASP A 120 6.19 9.26 3.70
CA ASP A 120 6.69 8.49 4.83
C ASP A 120 6.49 6.98 4.61
N ILE A 121 5.35 6.60 4.01
CA ILE A 121 5.04 5.23 3.59
C ILE A 121 6.02 4.78 2.49
N GLU A 122 6.24 5.60 1.46
CA GLU A 122 7.15 5.29 0.36
C GLU A 122 8.59 5.05 0.84
N ARG A 123 9.12 5.92 1.69
CA ARG A 123 10.49 5.79 2.23
C ARG A 123 10.69 4.49 3.00
N LEU A 124 9.71 4.11 3.80
CA LEU A 124 9.74 2.86 4.54
C LEU A 124 9.69 1.66 3.60
N GLY A 125 8.76 1.66 2.63
CA GLY A 125 8.64 0.61 1.63
C GLY A 125 9.93 0.41 0.84
N VAL A 126 10.61 1.51 0.48
CA VAL A 126 11.93 1.47 -0.17
C VAL A 126 12.97 0.83 0.73
N ARG A 127 13.07 1.22 2.01
CA ARG A 127 14.05 0.63 2.96
C ARG A 127 13.85 -0.87 3.13
N VAL A 128 12.61 -1.32 3.32
CA VAL A 128 12.29 -2.75 3.47
C VAL A 128 12.66 -3.52 2.21
N LYS A 129 12.32 -2.99 1.03
CA LYS A 129 12.69 -3.60 -0.26
C LYS A 129 14.20 -3.68 -0.44
N VAL A 130 14.94 -2.61 -0.14
CA VAL A 130 16.40 -2.59 -0.26
C VAL A 130 17.04 -3.64 0.65
N LEU A 131 16.62 -3.70 1.93
CA LEU A 131 17.14 -4.70 2.87
C LEU A 131 16.85 -6.14 2.40
N ASN A 132 15.66 -6.39 1.86
CA ASN A 132 15.28 -7.71 1.39
C ASN A 132 16.02 -8.11 0.10
N ILE A 133 16.03 -7.22 -0.91
CA ILE A 133 16.61 -7.47 -2.24
C ILE A 133 18.14 -7.53 -2.17
N ALA A 134 18.77 -6.62 -1.45
CA ALA A 134 20.24 -6.57 -1.35
C ALA A 134 20.78 -7.48 -0.23
N GLY A 135 19.97 -7.84 0.78
CA GLY A 135 20.42 -8.60 1.94
C GLY A 135 20.99 -9.97 1.57
N ILE A 136 20.25 -10.79 0.81
CA ILE A 136 20.72 -12.13 0.44
C ILE A 136 21.97 -12.08 -0.46
N PRO A 137 22.02 -11.31 -1.56
CA PRO A 137 23.22 -11.18 -2.38
C PRO A 137 24.44 -10.73 -1.56
N LEU A 138 24.28 -9.75 -0.65
CA LEU A 138 25.36 -9.28 0.21
C LEU A 138 25.87 -10.36 1.17
N LEU A 139 24.97 -11.17 1.75
CA LEU A 139 25.38 -12.27 2.62
C LEU A 139 26.19 -13.32 1.85
N VAL A 140 25.77 -13.67 0.64
CA VAL A 140 26.46 -14.64 -0.21
C VAL A 140 27.84 -14.13 -0.63
N THR A 141 27.94 -12.87 -1.05
CA THR A 141 29.24 -12.28 -1.43
C THR A 141 30.19 -12.19 -0.24
N LEU A 142 29.70 -11.76 0.92
CA LEU A 142 30.49 -11.69 2.15
C LEU A 142 30.99 -13.07 2.57
N PHE A 143 30.14 -14.10 2.52
CA PHE A 143 30.51 -15.47 2.83
C PHE A 143 31.57 -16.02 1.87
N GLY A 144 31.41 -15.77 0.57
CA GLY A 144 32.39 -16.17 -0.45
C GLY A 144 33.76 -15.53 -0.22
N ILE A 145 33.80 -14.22 0.07
CA ILE A 145 35.03 -13.49 0.39
C ILE A 145 35.67 -14.05 1.66
N ALA A 146 34.89 -14.23 2.74
CA ALA A 146 35.38 -14.74 4.01
C ALA A 146 36.02 -16.12 3.84
N ARG A 147 35.35 -17.04 3.13
CA ARG A 147 35.88 -18.37 2.87
C ARG A 147 37.16 -18.31 2.02
N GLY A 148 37.20 -17.46 1.00
CA GLY A 148 38.38 -17.29 0.14
C GLY A 148 39.60 -16.74 0.88
N VAL A 149 39.41 -15.83 1.84
CA VAL A 149 40.49 -15.32 2.69
C VAL A 149 40.98 -16.38 3.68
N LEU A 150 40.06 -17.15 4.28
CA LEU A 150 40.41 -18.23 5.21
C LEU A 150 41.17 -19.37 4.53
N SER A 151 40.80 -19.76 3.31
CA SER A 151 41.50 -20.83 2.58
C SER A 151 42.90 -20.42 2.13
N ARG A 152 43.15 -19.12 1.90
CA ARG A 152 44.49 -18.59 1.59
C ARG A 152 45.43 -18.54 2.79
N ARG A 153 44.90 -18.65 4.01
CA ARG A 153 45.70 -18.69 5.25
C ARG A 153 46.11 -20.10 5.66
N SER A 154 45.49 -21.13 5.11
CA SER A 154 45.79 -22.54 5.42
C SER A 154 46.64 -23.25 4.35
N GLN A 155 47.05 -22.54 3.30
CA GLN A 155 48.07 -22.94 2.33
C GLN A 155 49.33 -22.12 2.60
#